data_AF-A0A3D8UHC3-F1
#
_entry.id   AF-A0A3D8UHC3-F1
#
_cell.length_a   1.000
_cell.length_b   1.000
_cell.length_c   1.000
_cell.angle_alpha   90.00
_cell.angle_beta   90.00
_cell.angle_gamma   90.00
#
_symmetry.space_group_name_H-M   'P 1'
#
loop_
_entity.id
_entity.type
_entity.pdbx_description
1 polymer ?
#
loop_
_entity_poly.entity_id
_entity_poly.type
_entity_poly.pdbx_seq_one_letter_code
_entity_poly.pdbx_strand_id
1 'polypeptide(L)'
;GGKAQFGGQRFGEMEVWALEAYGASYALQELLTIKSDDTVGRVKVYESIVKGDNIPEPGIPESFKVLLKEMQSLCLNVEILSAGEEISMKDISDEYVKTAETLGIDMTRPEEDEAEV
;
A
#
# COMPACT_ATOMS: atom_id res chain seq x y z
N GLY A 1 -15.25 -2.36 -8.98
CA GLY A 1 -16.35 -2.17 -8.02
C GLY A 1 -17.65 -1.94 -8.78
N GLY A 2 -18.74 -2.57 -8.38
CA GLY A 2 -20.06 -2.33 -8.99
C GLY A 2 -20.82 -1.22 -8.25
N LYS A 3 -21.76 -0.57 -8.95
CA LYS A 3 -22.63 0.48 -8.37
C LYS A 3 -23.37 0.02 -7.10
N ALA A 4 -23.67 -1.27 -7.00
CA ALA A 4 -24.33 -1.87 -5.84
C ALA A 4 -23.52 -1.79 -4.52
N GLN A 5 -22.19 -1.65 -4.59
CA GLN A 5 -21.29 -1.55 -3.44
C GLN A 5 -20.71 -0.14 -3.27
N PHE A 6 -21.29 0.86 -3.95
CA PHE A 6 -20.69 2.20 -4.07
C PHE A 6 -19.20 2.14 -4.46
N GLY A 7 -18.87 1.21 -5.36
CA GLY A 7 -17.49 0.96 -5.76
C GLY A 7 -16.91 2.10 -6.59
N GLY A 8 -15.60 2.28 -6.49
CA GLY A 8 -14.84 3.23 -7.32
C GLY A 8 -14.85 2.87 -8.81
N GLN A 9 -14.49 3.86 -9.63
CA GLN A 9 -14.32 3.72 -11.07
C GLN A 9 -13.07 2.89 -11.38
N ARG A 10 -13.14 2.07 -12.43
CA ARG A 10 -11.95 1.39 -12.95
C ARG A 10 -11.09 2.40 -13.71
N PHE A 11 -9.85 2.54 -13.29
CA PHE A 11 -8.80 3.20 -14.05
C PHE A 11 -8.00 2.10 -14.78
N GLY A 12 -8.10 2.04 -16.11
CA GLY A 12 -7.51 0.99 -16.92
C GLY A 12 -6.21 1.41 -17.60
N GLU A 13 -5.63 0.48 -18.34
CA GLU A 13 -4.36 0.67 -19.05
C GLU A 13 -4.42 1.81 -20.08
N MET A 14 -5.55 1.97 -20.78
CA MET A 14 -5.70 3.06 -21.74
C MET A 14 -5.72 4.44 -21.05
N GLU A 15 -6.33 4.54 -19.87
CA GLU A 15 -6.32 5.77 -19.09
C GLU A 15 -4.94 6.07 -18.48
N VAL A 16 -4.19 5.03 -18.10
CA VAL A 16 -2.78 5.15 -17.69
C VAL A 16 -1.95 5.76 -18.83
N TRP A 17 -2.06 5.21 -20.05
CA TRP A 17 -1.35 5.76 -21.21
C TRP A 17 -1.69 7.22 -21.49
N ALA A 18 -2.96 7.60 -21.29
CA ALA A 18 -3.37 8.99 -21.46
C ALA A 18 -2.64 9.91 -20.46
N LEU A 19 -2.59 9.56 -19.17
CA LEU A 19 -1.90 10.36 -18.16
C LEU A 19 -0.38 10.40 -18.36
N GLU A 20 0.21 9.30 -18.79
CA GLU A 20 1.63 9.22 -19.14
C GLU A 20 1.96 10.14 -20.32
N ALA A 21 1.14 10.15 -21.37
CA ALA A 21 1.31 11.03 -22.52
C ALA A 21 1.16 12.53 -22.16
N TYR A 22 0.32 12.85 -21.16
CA TYR A 22 0.22 14.20 -20.61
C TYR A 22 1.40 14.60 -19.73
N GLY A 23 2.26 13.65 -19.32
CA GLY A 23 3.35 13.90 -18.37
C GLY A 23 2.85 14.15 -16.94
N ALA A 24 1.65 13.70 -16.59
CA ALA A 24 1.02 13.93 -15.30
C ALA A 24 1.44 12.86 -14.27
N SER A 25 2.75 12.78 -13.97
CA SER A 25 3.34 11.75 -13.11
C SER A 25 2.74 11.70 -11.71
N TYR A 26 2.55 12.85 -11.05
CA TYR A 26 1.97 12.92 -9.71
C TYR A 26 0.50 12.48 -9.68
N ALA A 27 -0.28 12.82 -10.71
CA ALA A 27 -1.67 12.41 -10.79
C ALA A 27 -1.81 10.90 -11.01
N LEU A 28 -0.94 10.34 -11.86
CA LEU A 28 -0.88 8.89 -12.08
C LEU A 28 -0.46 8.15 -10.81
N GLN A 29 0.59 8.62 -10.15
CA GLN A 29 1.06 8.04 -8.89
C GLN A 29 -0.05 8.07 -7.84
N GLU A 30 -0.70 9.22 -7.64
CA GLU A 30 -1.80 9.39 -6.68
C GLU A 30 -2.96 8.41 -6.95
N LEU A 31 -3.34 8.23 -8.22
CA LEU A 31 -4.39 7.30 -8.63
C LEU A 31 -4.04 5.85 -8.31
N LEU A 32 -2.80 5.43 -8.55
CA LEU A 32 -2.36 4.04 -8.36
C LEU A 32 -1.98 3.70 -6.91
N THR A 33 -1.75 4.70 -6.06
CA THR A 33 -1.29 4.53 -4.68
C THR A 33 -2.41 4.90 -3.69
N ILE A 34 -2.41 6.13 -3.19
CA ILE A 34 -3.26 6.65 -2.11
C ILE A 34 -4.76 6.65 -2.44
N LYS A 35 -5.14 6.62 -3.73
CA LYS A 35 -6.55 6.49 -4.17
C LYS A 35 -6.98 5.06 -4.49
N SER A 36 -6.06 4.09 -4.56
CA SER A 36 -6.38 2.69 -4.90
C SER A 36 -5.99 1.72 -3.79
N ASP A 37 -4.67 1.47 -3.62
CA ASP A 37 -4.15 0.26 -2.97
C ASP A 37 -3.22 0.56 -1.78
N ASP A 38 -2.82 1.81 -1.57
CA ASP A 38 -2.07 2.20 -0.37
C ASP A 38 -3.03 2.27 0.84
N THR A 39 -2.88 1.36 1.77
CA THR A 39 -3.74 1.19 2.95
C THR A 39 -3.45 2.26 4.00
N VAL A 40 -2.17 2.53 4.29
CA VAL A 40 -1.73 3.53 5.27
C VAL A 40 -1.89 4.93 4.66
N GLY A 41 -1.48 5.10 3.41
CA GLY A 41 -1.56 6.36 2.69
C GLY A 41 -2.98 6.89 2.57
N ARG A 42 -3.98 6.04 2.24
CA ARG A 42 -5.37 6.53 2.12
C ARG A 42 -5.89 7.15 3.41
N VAL A 43 -5.58 6.54 4.57
CA VAL A 43 -6.05 7.03 5.87
C VAL A 43 -5.40 8.36 6.21
N LYS A 44 -4.07 8.47 6.02
CA LYS A 44 -3.32 9.71 6.23
C LYS A 44 -3.80 10.83 5.29
N VAL A 45 -4.16 10.51 4.05
CA VAL A 45 -4.74 11.47 3.09
C VAL A 45 -6.10 11.97 3.57
N TYR A 46 -6.99 11.09 4.03
CA TYR A 46 -8.27 11.50 4.60
C TYR A 46 -8.08 12.45 5.79
N GLU A 47 -7.15 12.13 6.69
CA GLU A 47 -6.83 12.98 7.85
C GLU A 47 -6.30 14.35 7.41
N SER A 48 -5.39 14.38 6.45
CA SER A 48 -4.79 15.62 5.94
C SER A 48 -5.83 16.50 5.26
N ILE A 49 -6.76 15.92 4.51
CA ILE A 49 -7.88 16.64 3.89
C ILE A 49 -8.78 17.27 4.96
N VAL A 50 -9.08 16.55 6.05
CA VAL A 50 -9.92 17.07 7.16
C VAL A 50 -9.20 18.20 7.92
N LYS A 51 -7.89 18.10 8.10
CA LYS A 51 -7.08 19.11 8.78
C LYS A 51 -6.73 20.32 7.90
N GLY A 52 -6.84 20.19 6.58
CA GLY A 52 -6.38 21.20 5.63
C GLY A 52 -4.87 21.22 5.43
N ASP A 53 -4.20 20.12 5.79
CA ASP A 53 -2.75 19.94 5.60
C ASP A 53 -2.45 19.43 4.18
N ASN A 54 -1.18 19.56 3.77
CA ASN A 54 -0.73 19.02 2.49
C ASN A 54 -0.80 17.49 2.46
N ILE A 55 -1.10 16.95 1.29
CA ILE A 55 -1.19 15.50 1.07
C ILE A 55 0.21 14.87 1.31
N PRO A 56 0.31 13.81 2.12
CA PRO A 56 1.57 13.14 2.39
C PRO A 56 2.12 12.42 1.15
N GLU A 57 3.41 12.08 1.16
CA GLU A 57 4.03 11.32 0.08
C GLU A 57 3.44 9.90 0.00
N PRO A 58 3.12 9.39 -1.21
CA PRO A 58 2.62 8.04 -1.40
C PRO A 58 3.63 6.95 -1.04
N GLY A 59 3.14 5.85 -0.45
CA GLY A 59 3.93 4.68 -0.12
C GLY A 59 3.96 3.61 -1.23
N ILE A 60 4.41 2.41 -0.85
CA ILE A 60 4.47 1.24 -1.73
C ILE A 60 3.07 0.61 -1.86
N PRO A 61 2.53 0.42 -3.08
CA PRO A 61 1.24 -0.24 -3.28
C PRO A 61 1.22 -1.69 -2.78
N GLU A 62 0.11 -2.12 -2.20
CA GLU A 62 -0.09 -3.52 -1.78
C GLU A 62 -0.08 -4.50 -2.96
N SER A 63 -0.58 -4.08 -4.13
CA SER A 63 -0.54 -4.89 -5.35
C SER A 63 0.89 -5.29 -5.75
N PHE A 64 1.88 -4.43 -5.50
CA PHE A 64 3.29 -4.77 -5.73
C PHE A 64 3.80 -5.84 -4.75
N LYS A 65 3.37 -5.79 -3.48
CA LYS A 65 3.73 -6.81 -2.48
C LYS A 65 3.12 -8.16 -2.83
N VAL A 66 1.87 -8.18 -3.27
CA VAL A 66 1.19 -9.39 -3.73
C VAL A 66 1.92 -9.98 -4.93
N LEU A 67 2.30 -9.16 -5.92
CA LEU A 67 3.08 -9.60 -7.07
C LEU A 67 4.38 -10.31 -6.66
N LEU A 68 5.13 -9.75 -5.70
CA LEU A 68 6.35 -10.39 -5.20
C LEU A 68 6.07 -11.75 -4.55
N LYS A 69 4.99 -11.85 -3.77
CA LYS A 69 4.57 -13.12 -3.15
C LYS A 69 4.14 -14.15 -4.19
N GLU A 70 3.46 -13.72 -5.25
CA GLU A 70 3.09 -14.58 -6.38
C GLU A 70 4.33 -15.09 -7.13
N MET A 71 5.34 -14.25 -7.38
CA MET A 71 6.60 -14.70 -7.97
C MET A 71 7.37 -15.66 -7.05
N GLN A 72 7.42 -15.37 -5.74
CA GLN A 72 8.03 -16.27 -4.75
C GLN A 72 7.32 -17.64 -4.70
N SER A 73 6.01 -17.69 -4.93
CA SER A 73 5.24 -18.94 -5.00
C SER A 73 5.64 -19.84 -6.17
N LEU A 74 6.21 -19.26 -7.23
CA LEU A 74 6.75 -19.97 -8.39
C LEU A 74 8.22 -20.36 -8.20
N CYS A 75 8.75 -20.28 -6.97
CA CYS A 75 10.16 -20.49 -6.64
C CYS A 75 11.11 -19.50 -7.33
N LEU A 76 10.63 -18.32 -7.72
CA LEU A 76 11.48 -17.24 -8.21
C LEU A 76 11.99 -16.42 -7.02
N ASN A 77 13.31 -16.28 -6.91
CA ASN A 77 13.90 -15.36 -5.95
C ASN A 77 13.88 -13.94 -6.53
N VAL A 78 13.07 -13.07 -5.93
CA VAL A 78 12.95 -11.66 -6.32
C VAL A 78 13.26 -10.81 -5.11
N GLU A 79 14.30 -9.98 -5.25
CA GLU A 79 14.83 -9.12 -4.20
C GLU A 79 14.77 -7.66 -4.65
N ILE A 80 14.56 -6.76 -3.70
CA ILE A 80 14.58 -5.31 -3.94
C ILE A 80 15.95 -4.81 -3.56
N LEU A 81 16.63 -4.19 -4.52
CA LEU A 81 17.96 -3.62 -4.31
C LEU A 81 17.85 -2.09 -4.25
N SER A 82 18.49 -1.48 -3.25
CA SER A 82 18.74 -0.04 -3.22
C SER A 82 20.23 0.20 -3.15
N ALA A 83 20.77 0.92 -4.13
CA ALA A 83 22.20 1.24 -4.23
C ALA A 83 23.15 0.01 -4.08
N GLY A 84 22.68 -1.19 -4.40
CA GLY A 84 23.46 -2.44 -4.30
C GLY A 84 23.29 -3.21 -2.98
N GLU A 85 22.51 -2.69 -2.04
CA GLU A 85 22.14 -3.38 -0.79
C GLU A 85 20.73 -3.96 -0.88
N GLU A 86 20.55 -5.18 -0.36
CA GLU A 86 19.25 -5.84 -0.27
C GLU A 86 18.39 -5.14 0.79
N ILE A 87 17.20 -4.70 0.39
CA ILE A 87 16.19 -4.17 1.32
C ILE A 87 15.23 -5.30 1.69
N SER A 88 15.10 -5.55 2.99
CA SER A 88 14.08 -6.43 3.53
C SER A 88 12.71 -5.75 3.53
N MET A 89 11.74 -6.32 2.81
CA MET A 89 10.34 -5.88 2.82
C MET A 89 9.65 -6.03 4.20
N LYS A 90 10.29 -6.64 5.21
CA LYS A 90 9.75 -6.74 6.59
C LYS A 90 9.62 -5.39 7.28
N ASP A 91 10.33 -4.36 6.83
CA ASP A 91 10.25 -3.03 7.44
C ASP A 91 8.87 -2.36 7.22
N ILE A 92 8.08 -2.82 6.23
CA ILE A 92 6.79 -2.23 5.90
C ILE A 92 5.66 -2.79 6.78
N SER A 93 5.78 -4.04 7.29
CA SER A 93 4.81 -4.58 8.25
C SER A 93 4.83 -3.82 9.58
N ASP A 94 5.98 -3.28 9.97
CA ASP A 94 6.12 -2.52 11.21
C ASP A 94 5.46 -1.13 11.14
N GLU A 95 5.28 -0.56 9.94
CA GLU A 95 4.53 0.69 9.77
C GLU A 95 3.03 0.48 10.06
N TYR A 96 2.47 -0.69 9.71
CA TYR A 96 1.09 -1.04 10.06
C TYR A 96 0.88 -1.11 11.56
N VAL A 97 1.82 -1.75 12.27
CA VAL A 97 1.78 -1.87 13.74
C VAL A 97 1.88 -0.49 14.39
N LYS A 98 2.83 0.34 13.95
CA LYS A 98 2.99 1.72 14.46
C LYS A 98 1.77 2.60 14.20
N THR A 99 1.13 2.47 13.04
CA THR A 99 -0.07 3.25 12.72
C THR A 99 -1.26 2.77 13.55
N ALA A 100 -1.42 1.47 13.76
CA ALA A 100 -2.43 0.90 14.65
C ALA A 100 -2.23 1.33 16.13
N GLU A 101 -0.99 1.32 16.61
CA GLU A 101 -0.61 1.82 17.95
C GLU A 101 -0.92 3.31 18.11
N THR A 102 -0.61 4.13 17.09
CA THR A 102 -0.92 5.57 17.09
C THR A 102 -2.43 5.84 17.15
N LEU A 103 -3.23 4.92 16.60
CA LEU A 103 -4.69 4.97 16.61
C LEU A 103 -5.31 4.32 17.86
N GLY A 104 -4.49 3.79 18.78
CA GLY A 104 -4.95 3.11 19.99
C GLY A 104 -5.68 1.79 19.71
N ILE A 105 -5.42 1.17 18.56
CA ILE A 105 -5.99 -0.11 18.16
C ILE A 105 -4.99 -1.19 18.54
N ASP A 106 -5.25 -1.89 19.63
CA ASP A 106 -4.45 -3.03 20.06
C ASP A 106 -4.71 -4.24 19.13
N MET A 107 -3.70 -4.56 18.32
CA MET A 107 -3.70 -5.71 17.42
C MET A 107 -2.85 -6.87 17.97
N THR A 108 -2.37 -6.79 19.22
CA THR A 108 -1.79 -7.95 19.88
C THR A 108 -2.92 -8.93 20.21
N ARG A 109 -3.17 -9.87 19.29
CA ARG A 109 -3.78 -11.13 19.68
C ARG A 109 -2.86 -11.70 20.77
N PRO A 110 -3.33 -11.99 21.99
CA PRO A 110 -2.51 -12.76 22.91
C PRO A 110 -2.15 -14.04 22.17
N GLU A 111 -0.86 -14.26 21.93
CA GLU A 111 -0.40 -15.59 21.58
C GLU A 111 -0.86 -16.48 22.73
N GLU A 112 -1.85 -17.34 22.46
CA GLU A 112 -2.04 -18.50 23.30
C GLU A 112 -0.75 -19.30 23.13
N ASP A 113 0.14 -19.18 24.12
CA ASP A 113 1.32 -20.01 24.27
C ASP A 113 0.94 -21.44 23.91
N GLU A 114 1.68 -22.03 22.97
CA GLU A 114 1.56 -23.42 22.58
C GLU A 114 1.46 -24.26 23.85
N ALA A 115 0.30 -24.86 24.09
CA ALA A 115 0.09 -25.76 25.20
C ALA A 115 1.11 -26.90 25.07
N GLU A 116 2.10 -26.93 25.96
CA GLU A 116 3.01 -28.05 26.13
C GLU A 116 2.20 -29.35 26.28
N VAL A 117 2.39 -30.28 25.34
CA VAL A 117 2.12 -31.71 25.50
C VAL A 117 3.28 -32.50 24.93
#